data_AF-A6VQ27-F1
#
_entry.id   AF-A6VQ27-F1
#
_cell.length_a   1.000
_cell.length_b   1.000
_cell.length_c   1.000
_cell.angle_alpha   90.00
_cell.angle_beta   90.00
_cell.angle_gamma   90.00
#
_symmetry.space_group_name_H-M   'P 1'
#
loop_
_entity.id
_entity.type
_entity.pdbx_description
1 polymer ?
#
loop_
_entity_poly.entity_id
_entity_poly.type
_entity_poly.pdbx_seq_one_letter_code
_entity_poly.pdbx_strand_id
1 'polypeptide(L)' 'MLDSTLLGLTHAQQQQAVEEIQKLMSKGIPAGQAIKLVAEELRKQHEEKGKGVDEF' A
#
# COMPACT_ATOMS: atom_id res chain seq x y z
N MET A 1 -21.66 -7.08 8.02
CA MET A 1 -20.32 -6.47 8.11
C MET A 1 -19.75 -6.47 6.70
N LEU A 2 -20.05 -5.41 5.97
CA LEU A 2 -19.69 -5.24 4.56
C LEU A 2 -18.46 -4.33 4.48
N ASP A 3 -17.59 -4.56 3.49
CA ASP A 3 -16.60 -3.60 2.97
C ASP A 3 -15.19 -3.55 3.58
N SER A 4 -14.52 -4.68 3.83
CA SER A 4 -13.04 -4.69 4.00
C SER A 4 -12.29 -5.59 3.02
N THR A 5 -13.02 -6.35 2.20
CA THR A 5 -12.45 -7.30 1.23
C THR A 5 -12.33 -6.74 -0.19
N LEU A 6 -12.85 -5.55 -0.48
CA LEU A 6 -12.86 -4.99 -1.84
C LEU A 6 -11.48 -4.44 -2.30
N LEU A 7 -10.49 -4.36 -1.40
CA LEU A 7 -9.17 -3.80 -1.71
C LEU A 7 -7.98 -4.75 -1.53
N GLY A 8 -8.16 -5.98 -1.05
CA GLY A 8 -7.06 -6.95 -0.87
C GLY A 8 -5.92 -6.48 0.06
N LEU A 9 -6.10 -5.34 0.75
CA LEU A 9 -5.14 -4.75 1.66
C LEU A 9 -5.61 -4.98 3.10
N THR A 10 -4.71 -5.45 3.94
CA THR A 10 -4.96 -5.55 5.39
C THR A 10 -5.20 -4.15 5.98
N HIS A 11 -5.95 -4.02 7.09
CA HIS A 11 -6.14 -2.73 7.77
C HIS A 11 -4.82 -2.03 8.11
N ALA A 12 -3.76 -2.79 8.43
CA ALA A 12 -2.42 -2.27 8.65
C ALA A 12 -1.82 -1.62 7.39
N GLN A 13 -1.98 -2.25 6.23
CA GLN A 13 -1.48 -1.70 4.96
C GLN A 13 -2.25 -0.47 4.52
N GLN A 14 -3.56 -0.40 4.79
CA GLN A 14 -4.34 0.81 4.56
C GLN A 14 -3.83 1.97 5.42
N GLN A 15 -3.53 1.71 6.70
CA GLN A 15 -2.98 2.73 7.60
C GLN A 15 -1.59 3.20 7.15
N GLN A 16 -0.69 2.26 6.80
CA GLN A 16 0.62 2.60 6.25
C GLN A 16 0.52 3.41 4.96
N ALA A 17 -0.45 3.08 4.09
CA ALA A 17 -0.67 3.82 2.86
C ALA A 17 -1.05 5.28 3.12
N VAL A 18 -1.94 5.51 4.09
CA VAL A 18 -2.38 6.85 4.48
C VAL A 18 -1.24 7.67 5.06
N GLU A 19 -0.42 7.07 5.94
CA GLU A 19 0.74 7.74 6.54
C GLU A 19 1.79 8.14 5.50
N GLU A 20 2.12 7.25 4.56
CA GLU A 20 3.07 7.56 3.50
C GLU A 20 2.52 8.60 2.52
N ILE A 21 1.23 8.55 2.17
CA ILE A 21 0.61 9.61 1.36
C ILE A 21 0.71 10.96 2.08
N GLN A 22 0.38 11.04 3.37
CA GLN A 22 0.46 12.29 4.13
C GLN A 22 1.89 12.82 4.19
N LYS A 23 2.88 11.95 4.42
CA LYS A 23 4.30 12.31 4.43
C LYS A 23 4.79 12.82 3.08
N LEU A 24 4.34 12.23 1.98
CA LEU A 24 4.64 12.69 0.62
C LEU A 24 3.98 14.05 0.36
N MET A 25 2.73 14.24 0.80
CA MET A 25 2.06 15.54 0.73
C MET A 25 2.78 16.63 1.53
N SER A 26 3.29 16.32 2.72
CA SER A 26 4.11 17.26 3.51
C SER A 26 5.42 17.65 2.81
N LYS A 27 5.92 16.81 1.88
CA LYS A 27 7.08 17.13 1.03
C LYS A 27 6.71 17.96 -0.21
N GLY A 28 5.43 18.32 -0.37
CA GLY A 28 4.92 19.04 -1.53
C GLY A 28 4.60 18.14 -2.73
N ILE A 29 4.53 16.81 -2.54
CA ILE A 29 4.15 15.89 -3.61
C ILE A 29 2.63 15.90 -3.76
N PRO A 30 2.09 16.04 -4.98
CA PRO A 30 0.65 16.01 -5.21
C PRO A 30 0.06 14.64 -4.84
N ALA A 31 -1.13 14.65 -4.24
CA ALA A 31 -1.79 13.45 -3.72
C ALA A 31 -1.89 12.32 -4.76
N GLY A 32 -2.18 12.62 -6.02
CA GLY A 32 -2.24 11.61 -7.09
C GLY A 32 -0.91 10.89 -7.34
N GLN A 33 0.22 11.60 -7.25
CA GLN A 33 1.54 11.00 -7.40
C GLN A 33 1.96 10.24 -6.14
N ALA A 34 1.59 10.75 -4.96
CA ALA A 34 1.81 10.07 -3.69
C ALA A 34 1.08 8.72 -3.63
N ILE A 35 -0.21 8.69 -4.02
CA ILE A 35 -1.01 7.46 -4.10
C ILE A 35 -0.36 6.45 -5.04
N LYS A 36 0.14 6.89 -6.20
CA LYS A 36 0.77 6.01 -7.18
C LYS A 36 2.06 5.36 -6.62
N LEU A 37 2.92 6.14 -5.98
CA LEU A 37 4.15 5.65 -5.34
C LEU A 37 3.83 4.62 -4.24
N VAL A 38 2.85 4.92 -3.39
CA VAL A 38 2.43 4.04 -2.31
C VAL A 38 1.79 2.75 -2.85
N ALA A 39 1.00 2.83 -3.91
CA ALA A 39 0.40 1.65 -4.55
C ALA A 39 1.46 0.74 -5.20
N GLU A 40 2.49 1.32 -5.82
CA GLU A 40 3.63 0.58 -6.37
C GLU A 40 4.43 -0.11 -5.25
N GLU A 41 4.70 0.60 -4.16
CA GLU A 41 5.41 0.07 -2.99
C GLU A 41 4.61 -1.06 -2.32
N LEU A 42 3.30 -0.89 -2.13
CA LEU A 42 2.41 -1.92 -1.60
C LEU A 42 2.40 -3.17 -2.49
N ARG A 43 2.35 -3.01 -3.81
CA ARG A 43 2.42 -4.14 -4.75
C ARG A 43 3.75 -4.87 -4.63
N LYS A 44 4.86 -4.13 -4.57
CA LYS A 44 6.20 -4.71 -4.41
C LYS A 44 6.33 -5.49 -3.10
N GLN A 45 5.84 -4.95 -1.99
CA GLN A 45 5.86 -5.64 -0.69
C GLN A 45 4.97 -6.89 -0.66
N HIS A 46 3.81 -6.84 -1.33
CA HIS A 46 2.94 -8.01 -1.50
C HIS A 46 3.60 -9.09 -2.38
N GLU A 47 4.26 -8.69 -3.46
CA GLU A 47 4.95 -9.61 -4.37
C GLU A 47 6.20 -10.21 -3.73
N GLU A 48 6.96 -9.44 -2.95
CA GLU A 48 8.10 -9.93 -2.17
C GLU A 48 7.67 -10.88 -1.04
N LYS A 49 6.54 -10.60 -0.36
CA LYS A 49 5.97 -11.54 0.62
C LYS A 49 5.36 -12.80 -0.02
N GLY A 50 4.84 -12.69 -1.25
CA GLY A 50 4.30 -13.82 -2.00
C GLY A 50 5.38 -14.75 -2.58
N LYS A 51 6.58 -14.23 -2.89
CA LYS A 51 7.70 -15.02 -3.43
C LYS A 51 8.47 -15.86 -2.39
N GLY A 52 8.03 -15.88 -1.14
CA GLY A 52 8.65 -16.70 -0.08
C GLY A 52 7.89 -17.97 0.30
N VAL A 53 6.79 -18.33 -0.38
CA VAL A 53 5.91 -19.44 0.04
C VAL A 53 5.54 -20.45 -1.06
N ASP A 54 6.15 -20.38 -2.24
CA ASP A 54 5.90 -21.32 -3.36
C ASP A 54 7.16 -22.12 -3.78
N GLU A 55 8.09 -22.37 -2.86
CA GLU A 55 9.18 -23.33 -3.06
C GLU A 55 9.41 -24.19 -1.81
N PHE A 56 8.44 -25.02 -1.41
CA PHE A 56 8.66 -26.27 -0.66
C PHE A 56 7.57 -27.29 -0.96
#